data_AF-B4FCW2-F1
#
_entry.id   AF-B4FCW2-F1
#
_cell.length_a   1.000
_cell.length_b   1.000
_cell.length_c   1.000
_cell.angle_alpha   90.00
_cell.angle_beta   90.00
_cell.angle_gamma   90.00
#
_symmetry.space_group_name_H-M   'P 1'
#
loop_
_entity.id
_entity.type
_entity.pdbx_description
1 polymer ?
#
loop_
_entity_poly.entity_id
_entity_poly.type
_entity_poly.pdbx_seq_one_letter_code
_entity_poly.pdbx_strand_id
1 'polypeptide(L)'
;MVNWNVQSEDALCTLEEAFEKVNPRLGFNVELKFDDSLEYTEEELTRILQAILKVVFEYAKDRPILFSSFQPDAAQLMRKLQGTYPVYFLTNGGTELYADVRRNSLEEAVKLCLAGGLQGIVSEARGIFRHPAAVPKIKEANLSLLTYGTLNNVPEAVYMQHLMGVNGVIVDLVPEITEAVSELIALPEPDLDLEVGSLSNQAAARGATTPNFSQREISFLLRLIPELVQ
;
A
#
# COMPACT_ATOMS: atom_id res chain seq x y z
N MET A 1 -12.03 -25.44 -12.71
CA MET A 1 -10.68 -25.61 -12.14
C MET A 1 -9.70 -25.46 -13.29
N VAL A 2 -8.97 -24.35 -13.35
CA VAL A 2 -7.85 -24.22 -14.29
C VAL A 2 -6.72 -25.05 -13.71
N ASN A 3 -6.34 -26.11 -14.42
CA ASN A 3 -5.25 -26.98 -14.02
C ASN A 3 -3.95 -26.20 -14.25
N TRP A 4 -3.42 -25.58 -13.21
CA TRP A 4 -2.10 -24.96 -13.24
C TRP A 4 -1.06 -26.05 -13.50
N ASN A 5 -0.54 -26.08 -14.73
CA ASN A 5 0.49 -27.02 -15.15
C ASN A 5 1.74 -26.18 -15.49
N VAL A 6 2.67 -26.10 -14.54
CA VAL A 6 3.95 -25.41 -14.76
C VAL A 6 4.76 -26.26 -15.73
N GLN A 7 4.88 -25.80 -16.98
CA GLN A 7 5.60 -26.53 -18.02
C GLN A 7 7.13 -26.49 -17.86
N SER A 8 7.63 -25.54 -17.07
CA SER A 8 9.04 -25.34 -16.74
C SER A 8 9.12 -24.46 -15.50
N GLU A 9 9.79 -24.91 -14.44
CA GLU A 9 10.23 -24.01 -13.38
C GLU A 9 11.44 -23.23 -13.90
N ASP A 10 11.31 -21.92 -14.04
CA ASP A 10 12.46 -21.08 -14.31
C ASP A 10 13.35 -20.98 -13.05
N ALA A 11 14.65 -20.78 -13.26
CA ALA A 11 15.57 -20.61 -12.16
C ALA A 11 15.25 -19.33 -11.37
N LEU A 12 15.37 -19.40 -10.04
CA LEU A 12 15.30 -18.21 -9.19
C LEU A 12 16.42 -17.24 -9.59
N CYS A 13 16.08 -15.96 -9.77
CA CYS A 13 17.07 -14.93 -10.06
C CYS A 13 17.68 -14.36 -8.77
N THR A 14 18.92 -13.92 -8.86
CA THR A 14 19.54 -13.09 -7.82
C THR A 14 19.08 -11.62 -7.94
N LEU A 15 19.27 -10.84 -6.87
CA LEU A 15 18.98 -9.40 -6.89
C LEU A 15 19.88 -8.64 -7.88
N GLU A 16 21.14 -9.06 -8.02
CA GLU A 16 22.08 -8.56 -9.03
C GLU A 16 21.52 -8.75 -10.44
N GLU A 17 21.14 -9.99 -10.79
CA GLU A 17 20.58 -10.29 -12.10
C GLU A 17 19.31 -9.50 -12.38
N ALA A 18 18.46 -9.28 -11.37
CA ALA A 18 17.27 -8.45 -11.52
C ALA A 18 17.65 -7.00 -11.87
N PHE A 19 18.65 -6.43 -11.21
CA PHE A 19 19.13 -5.09 -11.55
C PHE A 19 19.69 -5.00 -12.98
N GLU A 20 20.45 -6.00 -13.40
CA GLU A 20 21.07 -6.04 -14.73
C GLU A 20 20.08 -6.30 -15.87
N LYS A 21 19.11 -7.21 -15.67
CA LYS A 21 18.24 -7.70 -16.75
C LYS A 21 16.93 -6.92 -16.90
N VAL A 22 16.41 -6.31 -15.84
CA VAL A 22 15.19 -5.48 -15.92
C VAL A 22 15.49 -4.17 -16.65
N ASN A 23 14.49 -3.53 -17.26
CA ASN A 23 14.65 -2.26 -17.98
C ASN A 23 15.23 -1.14 -17.07
N PRO A 24 16.36 -0.50 -17.40
CA PRO A 24 16.99 0.58 -16.61
C PRO A 24 16.09 1.72 -16.17
N ARG A 25 15.01 2.00 -16.91
CA ARG A 25 14.06 3.09 -16.60
C ARG A 25 13.08 2.76 -15.47
N LEU A 26 12.97 1.49 -15.07
CA LEU A 26 12.06 1.07 -14.01
C LEU A 26 12.74 1.15 -12.64
N GLY A 27 11.97 1.60 -11.64
CA GLY A 27 12.34 1.51 -10.24
C GLY A 27 12.07 0.12 -9.66
N PHE A 28 12.59 -0.12 -8.45
CA PHE A 28 12.40 -1.37 -7.73
C PHE A 28 11.70 -1.12 -6.40
N ASN A 29 10.65 -1.89 -6.12
CA ASN A 29 10.12 -2.07 -4.79
C ASN A 29 10.70 -3.38 -4.22
N VAL A 30 11.60 -3.27 -3.25
CA VAL A 30 12.33 -4.40 -2.67
C VAL A 30 11.76 -4.71 -1.29
N GLU A 31 10.98 -5.78 -1.23
CA GLU A 31 10.49 -6.33 0.03
C GLU A 31 11.57 -7.18 0.72
N LEU A 32 11.93 -6.80 1.95
CA LEU A 32 12.83 -7.54 2.83
C LEU A 32 12.00 -8.57 3.62
N LYS A 33 12.14 -9.84 3.25
CA LYS A 33 11.42 -10.95 3.89
C LYS A 33 12.28 -11.64 4.95
N PHE A 34 11.65 -11.88 6.10
CA PHE A 34 12.21 -12.60 7.24
C PHE A 34 11.20 -13.65 7.69
N ASP A 35 11.68 -14.72 8.31
CA ASP A 35 10.84 -15.79 8.81
C ASP A 35 10.21 -15.38 10.14
N ASP A 36 8.88 -15.30 10.19
CA ASP A 36 8.13 -14.93 11.39
C ASP A 36 8.25 -15.95 12.53
N SER A 37 8.73 -17.17 12.25
CA SER A 37 8.97 -18.21 13.25
C SER A 37 10.35 -18.13 13.91
N LEU A 38 11.23 -17.25 13.42
CA LEU A 38 12.58 -17.07 13.93
C LEU A 38 12.70 -15.74 14.68
N GLU A 39 13.43 -15.79 15.80
CA GLU A 39 13.89 -14.59 16.48
C GLU A 39 15.27 -14.21 15.93
N TYR A 40 15.40 -12.99 15.44
CA TYR A 40 16.66 -12.48 14.90
C TYR A 40 17.29 -11.50 15.87
N THR A 41 18.61 -11.61 16.09
CA THR A 41 19.34 -10.55 16.80
C THR A 41 19.56 -9.34 15.89
N GLU A 42 19.84 -8.19 16.50
CA GLU A 42 20.20 -6.98 15.75
C GLU A 42 21.46 -7.21 14.88
N GLU A 43 22.46 -7.97 15.36
CA GLU A 43 23.65 -8.28 14.56
C GLU A 43 23.33 -9.15 13.34
N GLU A 44 22.45 -10.14 13.49
CA GLU A 44 22.03 -11.03 12.40
C GLU A 44 21.29 -10.25 11.31
N LEU A 45 20.30 -9.44 11.70
CA LEU A 45 19.58 -8.56 10.78
C LEU A 45 20.57 -7.61 10.09
N THR A 46 21.44 -6.96 10.85
CA THR A 46 22.43 -6.02 10.30
C THR A 46 23.30 -6.69 9.23
N ARG A 47 23.81 -7.90 9.49
CA ARG A 47 24.63 -8.64 8.52
C ARG A 47 23.88 -8.94 7.23
N ILE A 48 22.62 -9.37 7.33
CA ILE A 48 21.77 -9.68 6.17
C ILE A 48 21.51 -8.40 5.37
N LEU A 49 21.08 -7.32 6.04
CA LEU A 49 20.75 -6.06 5.39
C LEU A 49 21.97 -5.42 4.72
N GLN A 50 23.16 -5.50 5.34
CA GLN A 50 24.41 -5.03 4.72
C GLN A 50 24.77 -5.81 3.45
N ALA A 51 24.52 -7.12 3.41
CA ALA A 51 24.75 -7.91 2.20
C ALA A 51 23.82 -7.48 1.06
N ILE A 52 22.54 -7.22 1.37
CA ILE A 52 21.57 -6.68 0.40
C ILE A 52 22.00 -5.30 -0.09
N LEU A 53 22.36 -4.40 0.83
CA LEU A 53 22.78 -3.04 0.50
C LEU A 53 24.03 -3.00 -0.38
N LYS A 54 24.97 -3.92 -0.16
CA LYS A 54 26.14 -4.06 -1.04
C LYS A 54 25.73 -4.28 -2.49
N VAL A 55 24.84 -5.25 -2.73
CA VAL A 55 24.32 -5.52 -4.09
C VAL A 55 23.54 -4.32 -4.63
N VAL A 56 22.70 -3.69 -3.82
CA VAL A 56 21.94 -2.53 -4.26
C VAL A 56 22.86 -1.37 -4.67
N PHE A 57 23.84 -1.01 -3.85
CA PHE A 57 24.74 0.11 -4.17
C PHE A 57 25.67 -0.18 -5.35
N GLU A 58 26.01 -1.43 -5.59
CA GLU A 58 26.87 -1.83 -6.72
C GLU A 58 26.10 -1.88 -8.04
N TYR A 59 24.84 -2.34 -8.04
CA TYR A 59 24.13 -2.67 -9.27
C TYR A 59 22.90 -1.79 -9.58
N ALA A 60 22.30 -1.11 -8.60
CA ALA A 60 21.11 -0.29 -8.84
C ALA A 60 21.38 0.98 -9.67
N LYS A 61 22.61 1.51 -9.63
CA LYS A 61 23.00 2.77 -10.28
C LYS A 61 22.07 3.91 -9.82
N ASP A 62 21.47 4.65 -10.74
CA ASP A 62 20.58 5.78 -10.45
C ASP A 62 19.10 5.38 -10.35
N ARG A 63 18.79 4.09 -10.23
CA ARG A 63 17.40 3.63 -10.17
C ARG A 63 16.71 4.09 -8.88
N PRO A 64 15.44 4.53 -8.96
CA PRO A 64 14.65 4.71 -7.76
C PRO A 64 14.37 3.36 -7.12
N ILE A 65 14.64 3.25 -5.81
CA ILE A 65 14.38 2.07 -5.01
C ILE A 65 13.53 2.46 -3.81
N LEU A 66 12.59 1.59 -3.45
CA LEU A 66 11.85 1.62 -2.20
C LEU A 66 12.13 0.30 -1.48
N PHE A 67 12.47 0.37 -0.19
CA PHE A 67 12.53 -0.81 0.66
C PHE A 67 11.26 -0.93 1.50
N SER A 68 10.81 -2.15 1.74
CA SER A 68 9.71 -2.42 2.67
C SER A 68 9.91 -3.71 3.45
N SER A 69 9.37 -3.82 4.67
CA SER A 69 9.36 -5.09 5.42
C SER A 69 8.18 -5.18 6.38
N PHE A 70 7.66 -6.38 6.58
CA PHE A 70 6.72 -6.68 7.68
C PHE A 70 7.43 -6.83 9.03
N GLN A 71 8.75 -7.05 9.02
CA GLN A 71 9.53 -7.17 10.25
C GLN A 71 9.88 -5.73 10.74
N PRO A 72 9.35 -5.31 11.90
CA PRO A 72 9.60 -3.97 12.47
C PRO A 72 11.07 -3.56 12.60
N ASP A 73 11.88 -4.39 13.22
CA ASP A 73 13.29 -4.16 13.52
C ASP A 73 14.11 -4.12 12.23
N ALA A 74 13.82 -4.98 11.25
CA ALA A 74 14.49 -4.94 9.95
C ALA A 74 14.19 -3.64 9.19
N ALA A 75 12.95 -3.17 9.21
CA ALA A 75 12.58 -1.90 8.57
C ALA A 75 13.31 -0.71 9.23
N GLN A 76 13.35 -0.67 10.56
CA GLN A 76 14.07 0.38 11.30
C GLN A 76 15.58 0.30 11.09
N LEU A 77 16.18 -0.90 11.10
CA LEU A 77 17.60 -1.08 10.85
C LEU A 77 17.97 -0.71 9.42
N MET A 78 17.16 -1.08 8.42
CA MET A 78 17.39 -0.66 7.04
C MET A 78 17.44 0.87 6.95
N ARG A 79 16.56 1.58 7.65
CA ARG A 79 16.60 3.05 7.67
C ARG A 79 17.83 3.62 8.39
N LYS A 80 18.34 2.94 9.42
CA LYS A 80 19.58 3.35 10.12
C LYS A 80 20.83 3.10 9.27
N LEU A 81 20.87 2.00 8.51
CA LEU A 81 22.02 1.57 7.73
C LEU A 81 22.23 2.38 6.45
N GLN A 82 21.19 3.02 5.92
CA GLN A 82 21.30 3.86 4.72
C GLN A 82 20.32 5.05 4.74
N GLY A 83 20.71 6.14 4.08
CA GLY A 83 19.90 7.36 3.96
C GLY A 83 19.39 7.69 2.55
N THR A 84 19.81 6.92 1.54
CA THR A 84 19.60 7.20 0.11
C THR A 84 18.17 6.88 -0.35
N TYR A 85 17.67 5.71 0.03
CA TYR A 85 16.39 5.18 -0.42
C TYR A 85 15.34 5.24 0.70
N PRO A 86 14.08 5.55 0.38
CA PRO A 86 13.02 5.52 1.36
C PRO A 86 12.75 4.09 1.84
N VAL A 87 12.41 3.98 3.12
CA VAL A 87 12.03 2.72 3.77
C VAL A 87 10.61 2.83 4.27
N TYR A 88 9.81 1.80 3.97
CA TYR A 88 8.41 1.70 4.33
C TYR A 88 8.20 0.51 5.26
N PHE A 89 7.20 0.59 6.11
CA PHE A 89 6.75 -0.55 6.91
C PHE A 89 5.53 -1.21 6.28
N LEU A 90 5.58 -2.54 6.11
CA LEU A 90 4.44 -3.32 5.64
C LEU A 90 3.55 -3.73 6.81
N THR A 91 2.24 -3.61 6.63
CA THR A 91 1.26 -4.01 7.64
C THR A 91 -0.01 -4.56 7.00
N ASN A 92 -0.64 -5.51 7.68
CA ASN A 92 -1.98 -5.97 7.35
C ASN A 92 -3.08 -5.02 7.84
N GLY A 93 -2.73 -3.91 8.50
CA GLY A 93 -3.69 -2.89 8.93
C GLY A 93 -4.75 -3.43 9.90
N GLY A 94 -4.40 -4.45 10.69
CA GLY A 94 -5.30 -5.12 11.65
C GLY A 94 -6.25 -6.16 11.04
N THR A 95 -6.06 -6.56 9.77
CA THR A 95 -6.80 -7.69 9.19
C THR A 95 -6.28 -9.05 9.66
N GLU A 96 -5.04 -9.09 10.15
CA GLU A 96 -4.39 -10.25 10.77
C GLU A 96 -3.71 -9.82 12.08
N LEU A 97 -3.67 -10.73 13.05
CA LEU A 97 -3.04 -10.51 14.35
C LEU A 97 -1.76 -11.33 14.47
N TYR A 98 -0.68 -10.65 14.87
CA TYR A 98 0.62 -11.20 15.13
C TYR A 98 0.96 -11.12 16.63
N ALA A 99 1.91 -11.96 17.05
CA ALA A 99 2.48 -11.89 18.40
C ALA A 99 3.14 -10.53 18.66
N ASP A 100 3.82 -9.97 17.65
CA ASP A 100 4.35 -8.62 17.72
C ASP A 100 3.25 -7.59 17.48
N VAL A 101 2.88 -6.90 18.55
CA VAL A 101 1.81 -5.89 18.56
C VAL A 101 2.06 -4.74 17.59
N ARG A 102 3.32 -4.45 17.24
CA ARG A 102 3.68 -3.36 16.32
C ARG A 102 3.13 -3.56 14.91
N ARG A 103 2.74 -4.79 14.56
CA ARG A 103 2.21 -5.17 13.24
C ARG A 103 0.69 -5.09 13.15
N ASN A 104 0.00 -4.93 14.28
CA ASN A 104 -1.42 -5.28 14.41
C ASN A 104 -2.40 -4.16 14.08
N SER A 105 -1.93 -2.94 13.77
CA SER A 105 -2.82 -1.87 13.33
C SER A 105 -2.09 -0.79 12.52
N LEU A 106 -2.87 0.06 11.86
CA LEU A 106 -2.36 1.24 11.16
C LEU A 106 -1.74 2.25 12.14
N GLU A 107 -2.31 2.39 13.33
CA GLU A 107 -1.78 3.27 14.38
C GLU A 107 -0.40 2.79 14.87
N GLU A 108 -0.23 1.48 15.09
CA GLU A 108 1.07 0.92 15.46
C GLU A 108 2.09 1.06 14.32
N ALA A 109 1.67 0.87 13.07
CA ALA A 109 2.49 1.14 11.89
C ALA A 109 2.98 2.60 11.84
N VAL A 110 2.10 3.57 12.10
CA VAL A 110 2.47 4.99 12.18
C VAL A 110 3.50 5.23 13.29
N LYS A 111 3.27 4.70 14.50
CA LYS A 111 4.20 4.85 15.63
C LYS A 111 5.59 4.30 15.29
N LEU A 112 5.63 3.12 14.68
CA LEU A 112 6.88 2.47 14.27
C LEU A 112 7.63 3.31 13.24
N CYS A 113 6.92 3.81 12.23
CA CYS A 113 7.52 4.65 11.20
C CYS A 113 8.10 5.93 11.78
N LEU A 114 7.36 6.61 12.64
CA LEU A 114 7.84 7.84 13.30
C LEU A 114 9.05 7.56 14.21
N ALA A 115 9.02 6.49 14.99
CA ALA A 115 10.13 6.11 15.86
C ALA A 115 11.41 5.74 15.08
N GLY A 116 11.26 5.10 13.92
CA GLY A 116 12.38 4.69 13.07
C GLY A 116 12.80 5.72 12.02
N GLY A 117 12.07 6.82 11.85
CA GLY A 117 12.29 7.79 10.78
C GLY A 117 12.05 7.22 9.38
N LEU A 118 11.09 6.29 9.24
CA LEU A 118 10.69 5.70 7.97
C LEU A 118 9.84 6.70 7.17
N GLN A 119 9.78 6.50 5.85
CA GLN A 119 9.15 7.45 4.92
C GLN A 119 7.68 7.12 4.64
N GLY A 120 7.23 5.90 4.94
CA GLY A 120 5.84 5.54 4.70
C GLY A 120 5.42 4.16 5.18
N ILE A 121 4.19 3.83 4.84
CA ILE A 121 3.51 2.57 5.18
C ILE A 121 3.03 1.93 3.88
N VAL A 122 3.14 0.61 3.79
CA VAL A 122 2.46 -0.19 2.77
C VAL A 122 1.43 -1.06 3.50
N SER A 123 0.13 -0.77 3.33
CA SER A 123 -0.94 -1.48 4.02
C SER A 123 -1.65 -2.48 3.12
N GLU A 124 -2.14 -3.57 3.66
CA GLU A 124 -3.20 -4.33 3.00
C GLU A 124 -4.43 -3.41 2.80
N ALA A 125 -5.00 -3.41 1.60
CA ALA A 125 -6.03 -2.47 1.16
C ALA A 125 -7.33 -2.57 1.98
N ARG A 126 -7.76 -3.78 2.38
CA ARG A 126 -8.93 -3.95 3.26
C ARG A 126 -8.70 -3.30 4.61
N GLY A 127 -7.47 -3.30 5.12
CA GLY A 127 -7.09 -2.54 6.32
C GLY A 127 -7.44 -1.06 6.21
N ILE A 128 -7.18 -0.44 5.06
CA ILE A 128 -7.52 0.95 4.76
C ILE A 128 -9.03 1.16 4.64
N PHE A 129 -9.74 0.30 3.92
CA PHE A 129 -11.20 0.42 3.79
C PHE A 129 -11.97 0.19 5.10
N ARG A 130 -11.45 -0.65 6.00
CA ARG A 130 -12.02 -0.82 7.35
C ARG A 130 -11.76 0.39 8.25
N HIS A 131 -10.69 1.14 8.00
CA HIS A 131 -10.26 2.27 8.82
C HIS A 131 -9.95 3.52 7.97
N PRO A 132 -10.92 4.05 7.20
CA PRO A 132 -10.67 5.16 6.28
C PRO A 132 -10.19 6.43 6.99
N ALA A 133 -10.57 6.61 8.26
CA ALA A 133 -10.12 7.73 9.10
C ALA A 133 -8.62 7.67 9.47
N ALA A 134 -7.92 6.56 9.19
CA ALA A 134 -6.47 6.48 9.37
C ALA A 134 -5.70 7.20 8.25
N VAL A 135 -6.22 7.25 7.03
CA VAL A 135 -5.55 7.88 5.88
C VAL A 135 -5.16 9.34 6.13
N PRO A 136 -6.07 10.24 6.57
CA PRO A 136 -5.67 11.62 6.88
C PRO A 136 -4.64 11.70 8.01
N LYS A 137 -4.71 10.83 9.03
CA LYS A 137 -3.73 10.80 10.13
C LYS A 137 -2.34 10.39 9.65
N ILE A 138 -2.25 9.42 8.74
CA ILE A 138 -0.98 8.99 8.12
C ILE A 138 -0.37 10.16 7.33
N LYS A 139 -1.20 10.88 6.57
CA LYS A 139 -0.78 12.06 5.82
C LYS A 139 -0.33 13.21 6.73
N GLU A 140 -1.06 13.49 7.81
CA GLU A 140 -0.69 14.49 8.82
C GLU A 140 0.63 14.15 9.53
N ALA A 141 0.93 12.87 9.68
CA ALA A 141 2.23 12.38 10.17
C ALA A 141 3.37 12.50 9.14
N ASN A 142 3.11 13.10 7.97
CA ASN A 142 4.05 13.23 6.85
C ASN A 142 4.61 11.89 6.35
N LEU A 143 3.78 10.84 6.42
CA LEU A 143 4.09 9.51 5.91
C LEU A 143 3.36 9.30 4.58
N SER A 144 4.06 8.69 3.62
CA SER A 144 3.42 8.21 2.40
C SER A 144 2.68 6.90 2.66
N LEU A 145 1.55 6.68 2.00
CA LEU A 145 0.74 5.48 2.12
C LEU A 145 0.63 4.79 0.77
N LEU A 146 1.12 3.55 0.70
CA LEU A 146 0.87 2.64 -0.40
C LEU A 146 -0.03 1.50 0.07
N THR A 147 -0.62 0.76 -0.86
CA THR A 147 -1.38 -0.44 -0.53
C THR A 147 -1.01 -1.65 -1.39
N TYR A 148 -1.32 -2.84 -0.89
CA TYR A 148 -1.34 -4.10 -1.63
C TYR A 148 -2.61 -4.88 -1.28
N GLY A 149 -2.81 -6.03 -1.92
CA GLY A 149 -3.89 -6.97 -1.59
C GLY A 149 -4.87 -7.12 -2.74
N THR A 150 -5.81 -8.06 -2.60
CA THR A 150 -6.68 -8.47 -3.71
C THR A 150 -7.57 -7.34 -4.23
N LEU A 151 -7.95 -6.39 -3.36
CA LEU A 151 -8.72 -5.22 -3.76
C LEU A 151 -7.98 -4.29 -4.72
N ASN A 152 -6.64 -4.36 -4.79
CA ASN A 152 -5.89 -3.58 -5.75
C ASN A 152 -6.03 -4.10 -7.18
N ASN A 153 -6.64 -5.27 -7.38
CA ASN A 153 -7.02 -5.80 -8.69
C ASN A 153 -8.45 -5.40 -9.11
N VAL A 154 -9.12 -4.53 -8.34
CA VAL A 154 -10.46 -4.02 -8.65
C VAL A 154 -10.35 -2.53 -8.99
N PRO A 155 -10.60 -2.10 -10.24
CA PRO A 155 -10.43 -0.71 -10.66
C PRO A 155 -11.17 0.30 -9.78
N GLU A 156 -12.42 0.02 -9.41
CA GLU A 156 -13.21 0.89 -8.55
C GLU A 156 -12.60 1.03 -7.15
N ALA A 157 -12.05 -0.05 -6.60
CA ALA A 157 -11.38 0.00 -5.30
C ALA A 157 -10.10 0.85 -5.37
N VAL A 158 -9.32 0.73 -6.44
CA VAL A 158 -8.12 1.56 -6.64
C VAL A 158 -8.49 3.02 -6.82
N TYR A 159 -9.55 3.32 -7.56
CA TYR A 159 -10.06 4.68 -7.71
C TYR A 159 -10.53 5.28 -6.37
N MET A 160 -11.23 4.51 -5.54
CA MET A 160 -11.61 4.95 -4.20
C MET A 160 -10.39 5.22 -3.31
N GLN A 161 -9.35 4.38 -3.38
CA GLN A 161 -8.09 4.61 -2.66
C GLN A 161 -7.41 5.91 -3.11
N HIS A 162 -7.42 6.19 -4.42
CA HIS A 162 -6.93 7.46 -4.95
C HIS A 162 -7.69 8.66 -4.35
N LEU A 163 -9.02 8.63 -4.33
CA LEU A 163 -9.86 9.68 -3.73
C LEU A 163 -9.60 9.85 -2.22
N MET A 164 -9.32 8.75 -1.51
CA MET A 164 -8.98 8.78 -0.09
C MET A 164 -7.59 9.39 0.17
N GLY A 165 -6.74 9.51 -0.85
CA GLY A 165 -5.39 10.10 -0.75
C GLY A 165 -4.28 9.07 -0.55
N VAL A 166 -4.51 7.79 -0.91
CA VAL A 166 -3.44 6.78 -1.02
C VAL A 166 -2.48 7.20 -2.14
N ASN A 167 -1.17 7.14 -1.87
CA ASN A 167 -0.12 7.62 -2.78
C ASN A 167 0.20 6.65 -3.93
N GLY A 168 -0.11 5.37 -3.77
CA GLY A 168 0.12 4.37 -4.81
C GLY A 168 -0.38 2.98 -4.41
N VAL A 169 -0.52 2.12 -5.40
CA VAL A 169 -1.06 0.76 -5.26
C VAL A 169 -0.11 -0.25 -5.88
N ILE A 170 0.05 -1.40 -5.22
CA ILE A 170 0.73 -2.59 -5.75
C ILE A 170 -0.37 -3.50 -6.30
N VAL A 171 -0.28 -3.85 -7.58
CA VAL A 171 -1.31 -4.55 -8.35
C VAL A 171 -0.71 -5.75 -9.07
N ASP A 172 -1.51 -6.78 -9.35
CA ASP A 172 -1.07 -7.92 -10.16
C ASP A 172 -1.27 -7.65 -11.67
N LEU A 173 -2.31 -6.88 -12.01
CA LEU A 173 -2.73 -6.57 -13.39
C LEU A 173 -2.39 -5.12 -13.76
N VAL A 174 -1.11 -4.84 -13.99
CA VAL A 174 -0.62 -3.46 -14.18
C VAL A 174 -1.28 -2.74 -15.36
N PRO A 175 -1.31 -3.29 -16.60
CA PRO A 175 -1.93 -2.59 -17.73
C PRO A 175 -3.43 -2.31 -17.51
N GLU A 176 -4.18 -3.32 -17.07
CA GLU A 176 -5.63 -3.27 -16.91
C GLU A 176 -6.04 -2.25 -15.86
N ILE A 177 -5.38 -2.26 -14.71
CA ILE A 177 -5.67 -1.29 -13.63
C ILE A 177 -5.25 0.11 -14.05
N THR A 178 -4.10 0.26 -14.72
CA THR A 178 -3.63 1.59 -15.17
C THR A 178 -4.60 2.23 -16.15
N GLU A 179 -5.08 1.47 -17.15
CA GLU A 179 -6.06 1.94 -18.13
C GLU A 179 -7.39 2.30 -17.45
N ALA A 180 -7.96 1.38 -16.68
CA ALA A 180 -9.26 1.59 -16.05
C ALA A 180 -9.26 2.78 -15.07
N VAL A 181 -8.20 2.94 -14.26
CA VAL A 181 -8.09 4.07 -13.34
C VAL A 181 -7.90 5.39 -14.09
N SER A 182 -7.16 5.39 -15.20
CA SER A 182 -6.98 6.59 -16.03
C SER A 182 -8.30 7.05 -16.64
N GLU A 183 -9.13 6.13 -17.13
CA GLU A 183 -10.48 6.43 -17.61
C GLU A 183 -11.38 6.98 -16.49
N LEU A 184 -11.33 6.35 -15.31
CA LEU A 184 -12.15 6.78 -14.17
C LEU A 184 -11.82 8.21 -13.72
N ILE A 185 -10.53 8.59 -13.76
CA ILE A 185 -10.03 9.93 -13.45
C ILE A 185 -10.39 10.95 -14.55
N ALA A 186 -10.36 10.54 -15.83
CA ALA A 186 -10.61 11.43 -16.96
C ALA A 186 -12.09 11.79 -17.15
N LEU A 187 -13.02 11.06 -16.54
CA LEU A 187 -14.46 11.30 -16.67
C LEU A 187 -14.88 12.58 -15.90
N PRO A 188 -15.55 13.54 -16.57
CA PRO A 188 -16.07 14.74 -15.91
C PRO A 188 -17.11 14.37 -14.85
N GLU A 189 -17.19 15.17 -13.77
CA GLU A 189 -18.27 15.00 -12.80
C GLU A 189 -19.62 15.17 -13.50
N PRO A 190 -20.62 14.32 -13.22
CA PRO A 190 -21.93 14.48 -13.80
C PRO A 190 -22.55 15.80 -13.34
N ASP A 191 -22.96 16.64 -14.30
CA ASP A 191 -23.68 17.89 -14.06
C ASP A 191 -24.92 17.61 -13.19
N LEU A 192 -24.95 18.21 -12.00
CA LEU A 192 -26.05 18.14 -11.03
C LEU A 192 -27.23 19.04 -11.46
N ASP A 193 -27.82 18.81 -12.63
CA ASP A 193 -29.01 19.56 -13.11
C ASP A 193 -30.19 18.63 -13.47
N LEU A 194 -30.43 17.60 -12.67
CA LEU A 194 -31.69 16.84 -12.72
C LEU A 194 -32.46 16.99 -11.40
N GLU A 195 -33.54 17.77 -11.51
CA GLU A 195 -34.53 18.14 -10.51
C GLU A 195 -34.82 17.05 -9.45
N VAL A 196 -34.31 17.24 -8.23
CA VAL A 196 -34.91 16.62 -7.05
C VAL A 196 -36.07 17.51 -6.63
N GLY A 197 -37.25 17.14 -7.12
CA GLY A 197 -38.52 17.68 -6.68
C GLY A 197 -38.65 17.64 -5.15
N SER A 198 -39.20 18.73 -4.62
CA SER A 198 -39.45 19.04 -3.22
C SER A 198 -39.71 17.84 -2.31
N LEU A 199 -39.12 17.87 -1.11
CA LEU A 199 -39.88 17.85 0.15
C LEU A 199 -38.96 18.33 1.28
N SER A 200 -39.16 19.58 1.67
CA SER A 200 -38.66 20.17 2.90
C SER A 200 -39.26 19.47 4.11
N ASN A 201 -38.42 19.08 5.08
CA ASN A 201 -38.75 19.26 6.48
C ASN A 201 -37.48 19.42 7.32
N GLN A 202 -37.42 20.55 8.02
CA GLN A 202 -36.33 20.97 8.88
C GLN A 202 -36.29 20.13 10.16
N ALA A 203 -35.11 19.67 10.55
CA ALA A 203 -34.72 19.54 11.95
C ALA A 203 -33.21 19.76 12.06
N ALA A 204 -32.83 20.87 12.69
CA ALA A 204 -31.46 21.22 12.98
C ALA A 204 -30.88 20.27 14.04
N ALA A 205 -29.80 19.57 13.70
CA ALA A 205 -28.87 18.99 14.66
C ALA A 205 -27.45 19.25 14.18
N ARG A 206 -26.68 19.98 15.00
CA ARG A 206 -25.23 20.16 14.82
C ARG A 206 -24.55 18.82 15.10
N GLY A 207 -23.80 18.29 14.13
CA GLY A 207 -22.93 17.13 14.34
C GLY A 207 -22.74 16.30 13.08
N ALA A 208 -21.48 16.15 12.66
CA ALA A 208 -20.99 15.42 11.49
C ALA A 208 -21.45 16.00 10.14
N THR A 209 -20.53 16.70 9.45
CA THR A 209 -20.63 16.90 8.01
C THR A 209 -20.65 15.52 7.35
N THR A 210 -21.80 15.06 6.90
CA THR A 210 -21.88 13.89 6.03
C THR A 210 -21.03 14.17 4.79
N PRO A 211 -20.08 13.30 4.42
CA PRO A 211 -19.33 13.49 3.19
C PRO A 211 -20.33 13.49 2.04
N ASN A 212 -20.28 14.52 1.21
CA ASN A 212 -21.19 14.66 0.08
C ASN A 212 -20.61 13.87 -1.09
N PHE A 213 -21.02 12.60 -1.22
CA PHE A 213 -20.58 11.73 -2.32
C PHE A 213 -21.45 11.97 -3.55
N SER A 214 -20.83 12.03 -4.73
CA SER A 214 -21.51 11.94 -6.01
C SER A 214 -22.26 10.61 -6.14
N GLN A 215 -23.31 10.57 -6.96
CA GLN A 215 -24.06 9.33 -7.28
C GLN A 215 -23.13 8.20 -7.78
N ARG A 216 -22.05 8.58 -8.45
CA ARG A 216 -21.04 7.67 -8.96
C ARG A 216 -20.21 7.06 -7.83
N GLU A 217 -19.72 7.87 -6.90
CA GLU A 217 -19.01 7.38 -5.71
C GLU A 217 -19.91 6.50 -4.84
N ILE A 218 -21.20 6.84 -4.70
CA ILE A 218 -22.19 6.01 -3.99
C ILE A 218 -22.35 4.65 -4.71
N SER A 219 -22.48 4.65 -6.03
CA SER A 219 -22.58 3.41 -6.81
C SER A 219 -21.34 2.53 -6.65
N PHE A 220 -20.15 3.14 -6.62
CA PHE A 220 -18.89 2.42 -6.37
C PHE A 220 -18.81 1.86 -4.95
N LEU A 221 -19.19 2.64 -3.94
CA LEU A 221 -19.25 2.16 -2.55
C LEU A 221 -20.18 0.95 -2.43
N LEU A 222 -21.36 0.99 -3.07
CA LEU A 222 -22.29 -0.14 -3.07
C LEU A 222 -21.70 -1.40 -3.73
N ARG A 223 -20.90 -1.25 -4.79
CA ARG A 223 -20.21 -2.37 -5.45
C ARG A 223 -19.04 -2.92 -4.62
N LEU A 224 -18.46 -2.10 -3.75
CA LEU A 224 -17.32 -2.48 -2.92
C LEU A 224 -17.74 -3.22 -1.64
N ILE A 225 -18.96 -2.99 -1.13
CA ILE A 225 -19.46 -3.62 0.11
C ILE A 225 -19.29 -5.15 0.12
N PRO A 226 -19.65 -5.92 -0.94
CA PRO A 226 -19.46 -7.37 -0.95
C PRO A 226 -17.99 -7.81 -0.79
N GLU A 227 -17.05 -7.03 -1.28
CA GLU A 227 -15.61 -7.32 -1.26
C GLU A 227 -14.96 -7.03 0.11
N LEU A 228 -15.61 -6.19 0.94
CA LEU A 228 -15.16 -5.86 2.30
C LEU A 228 -15.64 -6.85 3.37
N VAL A 229 -16.68 -7.62 3.06
CA VAL A 229 -17.36 -8.55 3.98
C VAL A 229 -16.78 -9.98 3.92
N GLN A 230 -15.95 -10.29 2.91
CA GLN A 230 -15.25 -11.57 2.75
C GLN A 230 -13.82 -11.52 3.29
#